data_AF-A0A7J9Q7K5-F1
#
_entry.id   AF-A0A7J9Q7K5-F1
#
_cell.length_a   1.000
_cell.length_b   1.000
_cell.length_c   1.000
_cell.angle_alpha   90.00
_cell.angle_beta   90.00
_cell.angle_gamma   90.00
#
_symmetry.space_group_name_H-M   'P 1'
#
loop_
_entity.id
_entity.type
_entity.pdbx_description
1 polymer ?
#
loop_
_entity_poly.entity_id
_entity_poly.type
_entity_poly.pdbx_seq_one_letter_code
_entity_poly.pdbx_strand_id
1 'polypeptide(L)'
;MWIPRWLWERYRELRLKIGLNNSFSFKQAKEIFSYNRNEMIYKTLNELERMNIINVERSKNDKRVKRYKIVLELKDIPYADITIPTNKQQEPHGFLSSTGSAAIFGTTSAKPSAAFHRMYSKEGKQQITIAKKPAAKTIEEYLAENIKTYKSAEPILAIVKKEKIDFRKVIRNLNSFQIRYLGALLEILNKKELAEELYNLTKKDNRKFSIFPKQVKKVPEKYKKIAKKWRINLNIDVVNIDEL
;
A
#
# COMPACT_ATOMS: atom_id res chain seq x y z
N MET A 1 1.09 -15.86 5.93
CA MET A 1 1.06 -16.88 4.87
C MET A 1 1.28 -16.19 3.54
N TRP A 2 2.38 -16.48 2.83
CA TRP A 2 2.70 -15.80 1.57
C TRP A 2 2.16 -16.61 0.38
N ILE A 3 1.28 -16.03 -0.43
CA ILE A 3 0.69 -16.69 -1.62
C ILE A 3 1.41 -16.25 -2.90
N PRO A 4 1.90 -17.18 -3.71
CA PRO A 4 2.45 -16.86 -5.04
C PRO A 4 1.41 -16.18 -5.94
N ARG A 5 1.84 -15.18 -6.73
CA ARG A 5 0.97 -14.41 -7.63
C ARG A 5 0.08 -15.28 -8.53
N TRP A 6 0.65 -16.31 -9.15
CA TRP A 6 -0.10 -17.20 -10.04
C TRP A 6 -1.26 -17.91 -9.31
N LEU A 7 -1.11 -18.22 -8.02
CA LEU A 7 -2.14 -18.88 -7.22
C LEU A 7 -3.20 -17.89 -6.73
N TRP A 8 -2.78 -16.66 -6.44
CA TRP A 8 -3.67 -15.56 -6.05
C TRP A 8 -4.65 -15.20 -7.16
N GLU A 9 -4.18 -15.05 -8.40
CA GLU A 9 -5.03 -14.75 -9.56
C GLU A 9 -6.14 -15.80 -9.73
N ARG A 10 -5.79 -17.08 -9.55
CA ARG A 10 -6.74 -18.20 -9.61
C ARG A 10 -7.71 -18.21 -8.44
N TYR A 11 -7.22 -18.00 -7.22
CA TYR A 11 -8.10 -17.86 -6.06
C TYR A 11 -9.10 -16.72 -6.25
N ARG A 12 -8.65 -15.56 -6.75
CA ARG A 12 -9.51 -14.41 -7.04
C ARG A 12 -10.60 -14.75 -8.06
N GLU A 13 -10.24 -15.39 -9.17
CA GLU A 13 -11.21 -15.85 -10.19
C GLU A 13 -12.26 -16.80 -9.59
N LEU A 14 -11.80 -17.78 -8.80
CA LEU A 14 -12.65 -18.77 -8.16
C LEU A 14 -13.60 -18.09 -7.16
N ARG A 15 -13.09 -17.15 -6.37
CA ARG A 15 -13.87 -16.40 -5.37
C ARG A 15 -14.93 -15.51 -5.98
N LEU A 16 -14.65 -14.88 -7.13
CA LEU A 16 -15.58 -14.02 -7.86
C LEU A 16 -16.73 -14.83 -8.46
N LYS A 17 -16.46 -16.04 -8.99
CA LYS A 17 -17.49 -16.86 -9.64
C LYS A 17 -18.32 -17.70 -8.66
N ILE A 18 -17.73 -18.21 -7.57
CA ILE A 18 -18.42 -19.15 -6.65
C ILE A 18 -18.99 -18.45 -5.42
N GLY A 19 -18.30 -17.49 -4.82
CA GLY A 19 -18.68 -16.91 -3.51
C GLY A 19 -17.96 -17.54 -2.31
N LEU A 20 -18.04 -16.92 -1.12
CA LEU A 20 -17.47 -17.46 0.13
C LEU A 20 -18.35 -18.58 0.63
N ASN A 21 -17.78 -19.58 1.29
CA ASN A 21 -18.52 -20.67 1.95
C ASN A 21 -19.40 -21.53 1.02
N ASN A 22 -19.39 -21.27 -0.28
CA ASN A 22 -20.08 -22.09 -1.26
C ASN A 22 -19.20 -23.28 -1.64
N SER A 23 -19.81 -24.47 -1.70
CA SER A 23 -19.14 -25.67 -2.15
C SER A 23 -19.16 -25.75 -3.68
N PHE A 24 -18.05 -26.15 -4.29
CA PHE A 24 -17.93 -26.36 -5.72
C PHE A 24 -17.27 -27.71 -6.04
N SER A 25 -17.52 -28.19 -7.26
CA SER A 25 -16.97 -29.44 -7.79
C SER A 25 -15.72 -29.22 -8.63
N PHE A 26 -14.96 -30.28 -8.89
CA PHE A 26 -13.83 -30.23 -9.81
C PHE A 26 -14.24 -29.77 -11.23
N LYS A 27 -15.44 -30.17 -11.69
CA LYS A 27 -15.97 -29.76 -12.99
C LYS A 27 -16.19 -28.25 -13.07
N GLN A 28 -16.74 -27.66 -12.02
CA GLN A 28 -16.89 -26.20 -11.91
C GLN A 28 -15.54 -25.49 -11.86
N ALA A 29 -14.56 -26.02 -11.11
CA ALA A 29 -13.21 -25.46 -11.09
C ALA A 29 -12.56 -25.49 -12.49
N LYS A 30 -12.78 -26.57 -13.26
CA LYS A 30 -12.32 -26.70 -14.64
C LYS A 30 -12.93 -25.65 -15.56
N GLU A 31 -14.23 -25.41 -15.46
CA GLU A 31 -14.94 -24.37 -16.20
C GLU A 31 -14.45 -22.96 -15.83
N ILE A 32 -14.10 -22.74 -14.57
CA ILE A 32 -13.62 -21.43 -14.10
C ILE A 32 -12.22 -21.13 -14.63
N PHE A 33 -11.28 -22.07 -14.47
CA PHE A 33 -9.87 -21.84 -14.81
C PHE A 33 -9.56 -22.01 -16.30
N SER A 34 -10.43 -22.64 -17.07
CA SER A 34 -10.25 -22.86 -18.52
C SER A 34 -8.90 -23.52 -18.87
N TYR A 35 -8.36 -24.37 -17.99
CA TYR A 35 -7.10 -25.07 -18.25
C TYR A 35 -7.31 -26.26 -19.20
N ASN A 36 -6.42 -26.39 -20.19
CA ASN A 36 -6.41 -27.52 -21.13
C ASN A 36 -6.05 -28.85 -20.46
N ARG A 37 -5.26 -28.82 -19.38
CA ARG A 37 -4.78 -30.03 -18.67
C ARG A 37 -5.39 -30.13 -17.28
N ASN A 38 -6.00 -31.28 -16.97
CA ASN A 38 -6.58 -31.56 -15.65
C ASN A 38 -5.54 -31.49 -14.53
N GLU A 39 -4.28 -31.85 -14.81
CA GLU A 39 -3.16 -31.83 -13.86
C GLU A 39 -2.92 -30.44 -13.26
N MET A 40 -3.03 -29.38 -14.06
CA MET A 40 -2.85 -28.01 -13.60
C MET A 40 -3.95 -27.58 -12.64
N ILE A 41 -5.18 -28.06 -12.86
CA ILE A 41 -6.32 -27.82 -11.96
C ILE A 41 -6.07 -28.54 -10.63
N TYR A 42 -5.66 -29.81 -10.67
CA TYR A 42 -5.33 -30.55 -9.44
C TYR A 42 -4.21 -29.90 -8.66
N LYS A 43 -3.13 -29.48 -9.33
CA LYS A 43 -2.03 -28.76 -8.70
C LYS A 43 -2.50 -27.47 -8.04
N THR A 44 -3.33 -26.70 -8.72
CA THR A 44 -3.89 -25.45 -8.20
C THR A 44 -4.76 -25.71 -6.96
N LEU A 45 -5.70 -26.66 -7.05
CA LEU A 45 -6.59 -27.00 -5.92
C LEU A 45 -5.81 -27.57 -4.73
N ASN A 46 -4.80 -28.42 -4.97
CA ASN A 46 -3.96 -28.96 -3.90
C ASN A 46 -3.13 -27.87 -3.21
N GLU A 47 -2.59 -26.90 -3.96
CA GLU A 47 -1.88 -25.77 -3.34
C GLU A 47 -2.84 -24.88 -2.54
N LEU A 48 -4.04 -24.60 -3.05
CA LEU A 48 -5.07 -23.87 -2.30
C LEU A 48 -5.49 -24.61 -1.01
N GLU A 49 -5.60 -25.93 -1.06
CA GLU A 49 -5.89 -26.79 0.09
C GLU A 49 -4.74 -26.76 1.10
N ARG A 50 -3.49 -26.92 0.64
CA ARG A 50 -2.29 -26.87 1.48
C ARG A 50 -2.15 -25.55 2.24
N MET A 51 -2.65 -24.46 1.64
CA MET A 51 -2.67 -23.13 2.23
C MET A 51 -3.92 -22.84 3.06
N ASN A 52 -4.79 -23.83 3.33
CA ASN A 52 -6.04 -23.68 4.07
C ASN A 52 -6.98 -22.60 3.49
N ILE A 53 -6.88 -22.33 2.18
CA ILE A 53 -7.74 -21.36 1.48
C ILE A 53 -9.07 -22.03 1.12
N ILE A 54 -8.98 -23.29 0.70
CA ILE A 54 -10.13 -24.15 0.44
C ILE A 54 -10.06 -25.38 1.34
N ASN A 55 -11.22 -25.84 1.80
CA ASN A 55 -11.38 -27.13 2.45
C ASN A 55 -11.92 -28.16 1.47
N VAL A 56 -11.43 -29.39 1.57
CA VAL A 56 -11.93 -30.52 0.79
C VAL A 56 -12.87 -31.37 1.65
N GLU A 57 -14.12 -31.43 1.24
CA GLU A 57 -15.13 -32.30 1.82
C GLU A 57 -15.39 -33.48 0.87
N ARG A 58 -15.36 -34.70 1.40
CA ARG A 58 -15.76 -35.88 0.63
C ARG A 58 -17.25 -36.12 0.82
N SER A 59 -17.95 -36.48 -0.25
CA SER A 59 -19.35 -36.84 -0.15
C SER A 59 -19.54 -38.06 0.76
N LYS A 60 -20.57 -38.04 1.61
CA LYS A 60 -20.92 -39.19 2.46
C LYS A 60 -21.33 -40.42 1.65
N ASN A 61 -21.96 -40.20 0.49
CA ASN A 61 -22.49 -41.27 -0.35
C ASN A 61 -21.43 -41.87 -1.29
N ASP A 62 -20.45 -41.06 -1.71
CA ASP A 62 -19.35 -41.53 -2.56
C ASP A 62 -18.03 -40.87 -2.15
N LYS A 63 -17.13 -41.67 -1.59
CA LYS A 63 -15.80 -41.24 -1.13
C LYS A 63 -14.90 -40.73 -2.26
N ARG A 64 -15.20 -41.06 -3.52
CA ARG A 64 -14.44 -40.62 -4.71
C ARG A 64 -14.78 -39.18 -5.11
N VAL A 65 -15.96 -38.69 -4.73
CA VAL A 65 -16.42 -37.35 -5.07
C VAL A 65 -15.90 -36.34 -4.05
N LYS A 66 -14.98 -35.49 -4.49
CA LYS A 66 -14.47 -34.35 -3.73
C LYS A 66 -15.30 -33.10 -4.02
N ARG A 67 -15.73 -32.41 -2.96
CA ARG A 67 -16.27 -31.05 -2.98
C ARG A 67 -15.27 -30.13 -2.30
N TYR A 68 -15.15 -28.92 -2.82
CA TYR A 68 -14.23 -27.92 -2.35
C TYR A 68 -15.04 -26.76 -1.80
N LYS A 69 -14.65 -26.18 -0.67
CA LYS A 69 -15.32 -25.03 -0.06
C LYS A 69 -14.31 -23.94 0.20
N ILE A 70 -14.60 -22.71 -0.25
CA ILE A 70 -13.74 -21.57 0.06
C ILE A 70 -13.98 -21.16 1.52
N VAL A 71 -12.94 -21.23 2.34
CA VAL A 71 -13.03 -20.94 3.79
C VAL A 71 -12.46 -19.58 4.12
N LEU A 72 -11.40 -19.18 3.42
CA LEU A 72 -10.65 -17.99 3.79
C LEU A 72 -11.13 -16.76 3.01
N GLU A 73 -11.24 -15.62 3.68
CA GLU A 73 -11.61 -14.36 3.04
C GLU A 73 -10.39 -13.70 2.37
N LEU A 74 -10.62 -12.96 1.28
CA LEU A 74 -9.61 -12.13 0.62
C LEU A 74 -8.92 -11.18 1.60
N LYS A 75 -9.62 -10.73 2.66
CA LYS A 75 -9.10 -9.81 3.67
C LYS A 75 -8.05 -10.44 4.58
N ASP A 76 -8.11 -11.77 4.75
CA ASP A 76 -7.28 -12.55 5.67
C ASP A 76 -6.03 -13.10 5.00
N ILE A 77 -5.94 -12.98 3.67
CA ILE A 77 -4.75 -13.34 2.90
C ILE A 77 -3.88 -12.09 2.75
N PRO A 78 -2.69 -12.04 3.38
CA PRO A 78 -1.73 -10.99 3.09
C PRO A 78 -1.13 -11.24 1.70
N TYR A 79 -1.75 -10.65 0.68
CA TYR A 79 -1.15 -10.51 -0.65
C TYR A 79 -0.34 -9.21 -0.68
N ALA A 80 0.98 -9.34 -0.75
CA ALA A 80 1.82 -8.20 -1.09
C ALA A 80 1.83 -8.10 -2.61
N ASP A 81 1.17 -7.08 -3.15
CA ASP A 81 1.59 -6.53 -4.44
C ASP A 81 3.03 -6.05 -4.22
N ILE A 82 4.00 -6.90 -4.54
CA ILE A 82 5.35 -6.42 -4.81
C ILE A 82 5.23 -5.75 -6.18
N THR A 83 4.69 -4.53 -6.20
CA THR A 83 5.08 -3.55 -7.22
C THR A 83 6.56 -3.34 -7.02
N ILE A 84 7.39 -4.12 -7.70
CA ILE A 84 8.78 -3.75 -7.93
C ILE A 84 8.67 -2.44 -8.71
N PRO A 85 9.00 -1.28 -8.14
CA PRO A 85 8.99 -0.05 -8.91
C PRO A 85 9.94 -0.26 -10.07
N THR A 86 9.41 -0.25 -11.30
CA THR A 86 10.17 -0.46 -12.54
C THR A 86 11.12 0.72 -12.82
N ASN A 87 11.20 1.70 -11.91
CA ASN A 87 12.12 2.83 -11.93
C ASN A 87 13.19 2.71 -10.85
N LYS A 88 14.07 1.72 -10.99
CA LYS A 88 15.48 1.90 -10.63
C LYS A 88 16.29 1.51 -11.84
N GLN A 89 16.58 2.49 -12.70
CA GLN A 89 17.79 2.43 -13.52
C GLN A 89 18.94 2.15 -12.54
N GLN A 90 19.59 1.00 -12.71
CA GLN A 90 20.85 0.74 -12.06
C GLN A 90 21.84 1.76 -12.63
N GLU A 91 22.20 2.77 -11.85
CA GLU A 91 23.40 3.55 -12.17
C GLU A 91 24.62 2.63 -12.01
N PRO A 92 25.46 2.47 -13.04
CA PRO A 92 26.69 1.73 -12.92
C PRO A 92 27.75 2.69 -12.37
N HIS A 93 27.74 2.94 -11.06
CA HIS A 93 28.89 3.53 -10.39
C HIS A 93 29.50 2.51 -9.44
N GLY A 94 30.67 2.02 -9.87
CA GLY A 94 31.52 1.14 -9.11
C GLY A 94 32.19 1.83 -7.93
N PHE A 95 32.92 1.00 -7.18
CA PHE A 95 33.69 1.30 -5.98
C PHE A 95 32.89 1.48 -4.68
N LEU A 96 32.60 0.35 -4.04
CA LEU A 96 33.39 -0.07 -2.86
C LEU A 96 33.34 -1.59 -2.74
N SER A 97 34.35 -2.22 -3.34
CA SER A 97 34.84 -3.55 -3.01
C SER A 97 35.44 -3.53 -1.60
N SER A 98 34.64 -3.76 -0.56
CA SER A 98 35.15 -4.24 0.73
C SER A 98 34.03 -4.80 1.60
N THR A 99 33.55 -5.98 1.25
CA THR A 99 33.17 -7.08 2.16
C THR A 99 32.49 -8.12 1.29
N GLY A 100 33.23 -9.18 1.01
CA GLY A 100 32.84 -10.21 0.06
C GLY A 100 31.46 -10.78 0.40
N SER A 101 30.57 -10.75 -0.57
CA SER A 101 29.45 -11.68 -0.67
C SER A 101 29.08 -11.77 -2.14
N ALA A 102 29.54 -12.86 -2.74
CA ALA A 102 29.25 -13.24 -4.10
C ALA A 102 27.75 -13.20 -4.35
N ALA A 103 27.31 -12.30 -5.23
CA ALA A 103 26.06 -12.47 -5.94
C ALA A 103 26.24 -13.65 -6.88
N ILE A 104 25.85 -14.84 -6.43
CA ILE A 104 25.72 -16.01 -7.30
C ILE A 104 24.39 -15.84 -8.05
N PHE A 105 24.50 -15.29 -9.26
CA PHE A 105 23.57 -15.61 -10.34
C PHE A 105 23.76 -17.08 -10.70
N GLY A 106 22.68 -17.86 -10.71
CA GLY A 106 22.67 -19.19 -11.31
C GLY A 106 22.33 -20.33 -10.36
N THR A 107 21.21 -21.00 -10.68
CA THR A 107 20.97 -22.44 -10.57
C THR A 107 21.16 -23.16 -9.23
N THR A 108 20.07 -23.79 -8.81
CA THR A 108 19.94 -24.84 -7.79
C THR A 108 21.15 -25.77 -7.66
N SER A 109 21.76 -25.80 -6.47
CA SER A 109 22.11 -26.99 -5.67
C SER A 109 23.35 -26.73 -4.80
N ALA A 110 23.16 -26.11 -3.63
CA ALA A 110 24.17 -26.15 -2.58
C ALA A 110 23.45 -26.31 -1.25
N LYS A 111 23.80 -27.37 -0.50
CA LYS A 111 23.32 -27.54 0.87
C LYS A 111 23.70 -26.28 1.66
N PRO A 112 22.77 -25.63 2.39
CA PRO A 112 23.09 -24.46 3.20
C PRO A 112 24.21 -24.82 4.20
N SER A 113 25.15 -23.89 4.38
CA SER A 113 26.32 -24.11 5.24
C SER A 113 25.90 -24.36 6.70
N ALA A 114 26.73 -25.09 7.46
CA ALA A 114 26.47 -25.36 8.88
C ALA A 114 26.33 -24.07 9.73
N ALA A 115 26.93 -22.96 9.28
CA ALA A 115 26.75 -21.64 9.88
C ALA A 115 25.33 -21.08 9.67
N PHE A 116 24.73 -21.32 8.50
CA PHE A 116 23.35 -20.93 8.20
C PHE A 116 22.36 -21.70 9.08
N HIS A 117 22.58 -23.00 9.28
CA HIS A 117 21.76 -23.77 10.21
C HIS A 117 21.92 -23.30 11.66
N ARG A 118 23.14 -22.98 12.14
CA ARG A 118 23.33 -22.49 13.52
C ARG A 118 22.68 -21.13 13.81
N MET A 119 22.56 -20.25 12.81
CA MET A 119 21.88 -18.96 12.98
C MET A 119 20.37 -19.10 13.16
N TYR A 120 19.76 -20.14 12.59
CA TYR A 120 18.31 -20.36 12.60
C TYR A 120 17.86 -21.59 13.43
N SER A 121 18.79 -22.41 13.93
CA SER A 121 18.48 -23.61 14.73
C SER A 121 18.51 -23.39 16.23
N LYS A 122 18.87 -22.20 16.72
CA LYS A 122 18.58 -21.87 18.12
C LYS A 122 17.09 -21.68 18.22
N GLU A 123 16.46 -22.48 19.08
CA GLU A 123 15.06 -22.45 19.50
C GLU A 123 14.67 -21.12 20.17
N GLY A 124 15.04 -19.99 19.57
CA GLY A 124 14.42 -18.72 19.82
C GLY A 124 13.02 -18.84 19.24
N LYS A 125 12.05 -19.13 20.11
CA LYS A 125 10.64 -18.83 19.90
C LYS A 125 10.58 -17.39 19.37
N GLN A 126 10.62 -17.23 18.05
CA GLN A 126 10.31 -15.97 17.42
C GLN A 126 8.85 -15.74 17.76
N GLN A 127 8.61 -14.95 18.81
CA GLN A 127 7.30 -14.41 19.07
C GLN A 127 6.98 -13.54 17.86
N ILE A 128 6.29 -14.13 16.89
CA ILE A 128 5.67 -13.39 15.81
C ILE A 128 4.61 -12.53 16.51
N THR A 129 4.97 -11.32 16.89
CA THR A 129 3.98 -10.33 17.32
C THR A 129 3.19 -10.01 16.06
N ILE A 130 2.05 -10.66 15.89
CA ILE A 130 1.10 -10.35 14.82
C ILE A 130 0.60 -8.94 15.13
N ALA A 131 1.28 -7.94 14.56
CA ALA A 131 0.82 -6.57 14.66
C ALA A 131 -0.58 -6.52 14.06
N LYS A 132 -1.58 -6.14 14.87
CA LYS A 132 -2.95 -5.93 14.38
C LYS A 132 -2.87 -5.02 13.16
N LYS A 133 -3.42 -5.47 12.03
CA LYS A 133 -3.55 -4.66 10.82
C LYS A 133 -4.21 -3.34 11.24
N PRO A 134 -3.58 -2.18 11.01
CA PRO A 134 -4.20 -0.92 11.35
C PRO A 134 -5.51 -0.81 10.56
N ALA A 135 -6.54 -0.30 11.20
CA ALA A 135 -7.81 -0.05 10.54
C ALA A 135 -7.57 0.78 9.26
N ALA A 136 -8.38 0.52 8.22
CA ALA A 136 -8.31 1.31 7.00
C ALA A 136 -8.55 2.78 7.35
N LYS A 137 -7.57 3.63 7.07
CA LYS A 137 -7.65 5.07 7.32
C LYS A 137 -8.69 5.67 6.38
N THR A 138 -9.50 6.57 6.92
CA THR A 138 -10.39 7.42 6.12
C THR A 138 -9.57 8.35 5.21
N ILE A 139 -10.19 8.90 4.17
CA ILE A 139 -9.52 9.85 3.25
C ILE A 139 -9.05 11.09 4.04
N GLU A 140 -9.81 11.54 5.02
CA GLU A 140 -9.47 12.65 5.91
C GLU A 140 -8.25 12.35 6.79
N GLU A 141 -8.19 11.14 7.37
CA GLU A 141 -7.04 10.70 8.16
C GLU A 141 -5.79 10.54 7.30
N TYR A 142 -5.96 10.00 6.09
CA TYR A 142 -4.87 9.89 5.12
C TYR A 142 -4.35 11.27 4.71
N LEU A 143 -5.24 12.21 4.42
CA LEU A 143 -4.85 13.59 4.10
C LEU A 143 -4.10 14.24 5.29
N ALA A 144 -4.64 14.11 6.49
CA ALA A 144 -4.01 14.67 7.70
C ALA A 144 -2.62 14.07 7.95
N GLU A 145 -2.44 12.77 7.72
CA GLU A 145 -1.15 12.11 7.85
C GLU A 145 -0.15 12.58 6.78
N ASN A 146 -0.57 12.77 5.53
CA ASN A 146 0.32 13.29 4.48
C ASN A 146 0.78 14.73 4.79
N ILE A 147 -0.12 15.56 5.36
CA ILE A 147 0.23 16.91 5.84
C ILE A 147 1.20 16.85 7.04
N LYS A 148 1.00 15.89 7.96
CA LYS A 148 1.88 15.68 9.14
C LYS A 148 3.25 15.12 8.79
N THR A 149 3.32 14.23 7.80
CA THR A 149 4.55 13.55 7.37
C THR A 149 5.36 14.38 6.37
N TYR A 150 4.90 15.59 6.04
CA TYR A 150 5.62 16.57 5.22
C TYR A 150 5.96 16.06 3.82
N LYS A 151 5.08 15.23 3.24
CA LYS A 151 5.23 14.81 1.84
C LYS A 151 5.09 16.00 0.90
N SER A 152 5.54 15.84 -0.34
CA SER A 152 5.43 16.86 -1.37
C SER A 152 4.01 17.41 -1.47
N ALA A 153 3.86 18.64 -1.95
CA ALA A 153 2.57 19.27 -2.09
C ALA A 153 1.67 18.55 -3.11
N GLU A 154 2.22 17.86 -4.12
CA GLU A 154 1.42 17.30 -5.22
C GLU A 154 0.42 16.21 -4.77
N PRO A 155 0.81 15.20 -3.96
CA PRO A 155 -0.14 14.22 -3.43
C PRO A 155 -1.30 14.85 -2.66
N ILE A 156 -1.02 15.90 -1.87
CA ILE A 156 -2.05 16.60 -1.08
C ILE A 156 -3.02 17.31 -2.01
N LEU A 157 -2.49 18.00 -3.02
CA LEU A 157 -3.29 18.71 -4.03
C LEU A 157 -4.15 17.74 -4.85
N ALA A 158 -3.60 16.60 -5.26
CA ALA A 158 -4.31 15.57 -6.02
C ALA A 158 -5.50 15.00 -5.22
N ILE A 159 -5.29 14.68 -3.93
CA ILE A 159 -6.37 14.19 -3.05
C ILE A 159 -7.47 15.25 -2.91
N VAL A 160 -7.09 16.49 -2.66
CA VAL A 160 -8.04 17.61 -2.46
C VAL A 160 -8.81 17.96 -3.72
N LYS A 161 -8.23 17.75 -4.91
CA LYS A 161 -8.91 17.99 -6.19
C LYS A 161 -9.90 16.87 -6.54
N LYS A 162 -9.52 15.61 -6.30
CA LYS A 162 -10.29 14.42 -6.72
C LYS A 162 -11.40 14.03 -5.77
N GLU A 163 -11.20 14.20 -4.47
CA GLU A 163 -12.08 13.65 -3.45
C GLU A 163 -12.99 14.72 -2.81
N LYS A 164 -14.15 14.27 -2.34
CA LYS A 164 -15.01 15.07 -1.44
C LYS A 164 -14.52 14.88 -0.01
N ILE A 165 -13.94 15.92 0.57
CA ILE A 165 -13.26 15.86 1.86
C ILE A 165 -14.00 16.69 2.89
N ASP A 166 -14.28 16.10 4.06
CA ASP A 166 -14.74 16.87 5.22
C ASP A 166 -13.55 17.53 5.93
N PHE A 167 -13.26 18.77 5.56
CA PHE A 167 -12.15 19.53 6.13
C PHE A 167 -12.27 19.74 7.65
N ARG A 168 -13.47 19.72 8.24
CA ARG A 168 -13.63 19.88 9.69
C ARG A 168 -12.97 18.72 10.44
N LYS A 169 -13.06 17.50 9.92
CA LYS A 169 -12.39 16.31 10.48
C LYS A 169 -10.87 16.37 10.31
N VAL A 170 -10.41 16.89 9.17
CA VAL A 170 -8.98 17.06 8.88
C VAL A 170 -8.38 18.08 9.85
N ILE A 171 -8.98 19.27 9.98
CA ILE A 171 -8.50 20.38 10.81
C ILE A 171 -8.35 19.97 12.27
N ARG A 172 -9.29 19.19 12.83
CA ARG A 172 -9.23 18.69 14.22
C ARG A 172 -7.94 17.96 14.55
N ASN A 173 -7.31 17.35 13.54
CA ASN A 173 -6.10 16.55 13.69
C ASN A 173 -4.83 17.33 13.35
N LEU A 174 -4.93 18.60 12.96
CA LEU A 174 -3.80 19.41 12.50
C LEU A 174 -3.46 20.52 13.49
N ASN A 175 -2.18 20.85 13.59
CA ASN A 175 -1.72 22.04 14.31
C ASN A 175 -1.85 23.30 13.44
N SER A 176 -1.70 24.49 14.05
CA SER A 176 -1.80 25.77 13.36
C SER A 176 -0.92 25.88 12.10
N PHE A 177 0.31 25.36 12.13
CA PHE A 177 1.22 25.39 10.97
C PHE A 177 0.75 24.50 9.83
N GLN A 178 0.25 23.31 10.16
CA GLN A 178 -0.31 22.36 9.20
C GLN A 178 -1.60 22.90 8.57
N ILE A 179 -2.42 23.61 9.35
CA ILE A 179 -3.62 24.29 8.86
C ILE A 179 -3.24 25.42 7.89
N ARG A 180 -2.21 26.22 8.21
CA ARG A 180 -1.70 27.26 7.30
C ARG A 180 -1.16 26.67 6.00
N TYR A 181 -0.44 25.56 6.10
CA TYR A 181 0.06 24.83 4.92
C TYR A 181 -1.08 24.35 4.04
N LEU A 182 -2.09 23.70 4.63
CA LEU A 182 -3.30 23.28 3.91
C LEU A 182 -4.03 24.47 3.27
N GLY A 183 -4.19 25.58 4.00
CA GLY A 183 -4.84 26.79 3.50
C GLY A 183 -4.13 27.40 2.29
N ALA A 184 -2.79 27.44 2.30
CA ALA A 184 -2.02 27.88 1.14
C ALA A 184 -2.18 26.95 -0.07
N LEU A 185 -2.23 25.62 0.15
CA LEU A 185 -2.48 24.66 -0.92
C LEU A 185 -3.89 24.80 -1.50
N LEU A 186 -4.90 25.07 -0.67
CA LEU A 186 -6.27 25.34 -1.12
C LEU A 186 -6.35 26.62 -1.96
N GLU A 187 -5.61 27.66 -1.58
CA GLU A 187 -5.53 28.89 -2.35
C GLU A 187 -4.86 28.68 -3.71
N ILE A 188 -3.87 27.77 -3.79
CA ILE A 188 -3.26 27.34 -5.06
C ILE A 188 -4.27 26.60 -5.95
N LEU A 189 -5.16 25.79 -5.37
CA LEU A 189 -6.26 25.13 -6.09
C LEU A 189 -7.45 26.05 -6.38
N ASN A 190 -7.33 27.35 -6.12
CA ASN A 190 -8.40 28.33 -6.30
C ASN A 190 -9.67 28.06 -5.46
N LYS A 191 -9.56 27.29 -4.36
CA LYS A 191 -10.63 27.05 -3.39
C LYS A 191 -10.66 28.15 -2.31
N LYS A 192 -10.95 29.39 -2.74
CA LYS A 192 -10.78 30.61 -1.92
C LYS A 192 -11.62 30.64 -0.64
N GLU A 193 -12.88 30.23 -0.70
CA GLU A 193 -13.81 30.25 0.45
C GLU A 193 -13.27 29.41 1.61
N LEU A 194 -12.90 28.16 1.33
CA LEU A 194 -12.30 27.26 2.33
C LEU A 194 -10.95 27.77 2.84
N ALA A 195 -10.14 28.35 1.96
CA ALA A 195 -8.87 28.94 2.36
C ALA A 195 -9.08 30.12 3.33
N GLU A 196 -10.11 30.94 3.12
CA GLU A 196 -10.43 32.07 4.00
C GLU A 196 -10.92 31.62 5.37
N GLU A 197 -11.75 30.58 5.44
CA GLU A 197 -12.15 29.95 6.71
C GLU A 197 -10.92 29.49 7.52
N LEU A 198 -9.99 28.77 6.87
CA LEU A 198 -8.75 28.32 7.52
C LEU A 198 -7.84 29.48 7.93
N TYR A 199 -7.85 30.57 7.17
CA TYR A 199 -7.06 31.75 7.47
C TYR A 199 -7.56 32.40 8.77
N ASN A 200 -8.88 32.55 8.91
CA ASN A 200 -9.51 33.12 10.10
C ASN A 200 -9.22 32.29 11.36
N LEU A 201 -9.19 30.96 11.25
CA LEU A 201 -8.81 30.06 12.35
C LEU A 201 -7.36 30.26 12.82
N THR A 202 -6.46 30.63 11.92
CA THR A 202 -5.02 30.75 12.21
C THR A 202 -4.53 32.20 12.35
N LYS A 203 -5.42 33.19 12.19
CA LYS A 203 -5.14 34.63 12.23
C LYS A 203 -4.60 35.11 13.58
N LYS A 204 -5.08 34.51 14.68
CA LYS A 204 -4.66 34.86 16.05
C LYS A 204 -3.26 34.35 16.41
N ASP A 205 -2.70 33.46 15.60
CA ASP A 205 -1.38 32.90 15.87
C ASP A 205 -0.28 33.85 15.37
N ASN A 206 0.37 34.53 16.30
CA ASN A 206 1.39 35.53 16.02
C ASN A 206 2.80 34.96 15.79
N ARG A 207 2.95 33.62 15.73
CA ARG A 207 4.25 32.98 15.48
C ARG A 207 4.82 33.46 14.14
N LYS A 208 6.11 33.84 14.17
CA LYS A 208 6.89 34.29 13.01
C LYS A 208 6.97 33.18 11.95
N PHE A 209 7.33 33.59 10.73
CA PHE A 209 7.45 32.78 9.53
C PHE A 209 7.94 31.35 9.84
N SER A 210 7.10 30.36 9.57
CA SER A 210 7.39 28.99 9.93
C SER A 210 8.22 28.33 8.83
N ILE A 211 9.32 27.68 9.20
CA ILE A 211 10.11 26.79 8.32
C ILE A 211 9.35 25.47 8.15
N PHE A 212 8.10 25.58 7.73
CA PHE A 212 7.18 24.48 7.57
C PHE A 212 6.71 24.45 6.11
N PRO A 213 6.92 23.35 5.38
CA PRO A 213 7.68 22.14 5.77
C PRO A 213 9.20 22.40 5.84
N LYS A 214 9.96 21.54 6.53
CA LYS A 214 11.41 21.72 6.78
C LYS A 214 12.29 21.51 5.54
N GLN A 215 11.83 20.71 4.58
CA GLN A 215 12.50 20.51 3.30
C GLN A 215 11.89 21.49 2.30
N VAL A 216 12.63 22.51 1.90
CA VAL A 216 12.11 23.60 1.06
C VAL A 216 12.94 23.67 -0.22
N LYS A 217 12.33 23.34 -1.35
CA LYS A 217 12.80 23.82 -2.66
C LYS A 217 12.44 25.30 -2.81
N LYS A 218 13.20 26.04 -3.63
CA LYS A 218 12.95 27.48 -3.88
C LYS A 218 11.52 27.68 -4.38
N VAL A 219 10.69 28.39 -3.60
CA VAL A 219 9.26 28.61 -3.94
C VAL A 219 9.14 29.33 -5.29
N PRO A 220 8.34 28.80 -6.24
CA PRO A 220 8.08 29.46 -7.50
C PRO A 220 7.49 30.86 -7.31
N GLU A 221 7.85 31.80 -8.21
CA GLU A 221 7.44 33.21 -8.07
C GLU A 221 5.93 33.41 -8.01
N LYS A 222 5.20 32.59 -8.77
CA LYS A 222 3.73 32.54 -8.79
C LYS A 222 3.12 32.33 -7.39
N TYR A 223 3.78 31.56 -6.53
CA TYR A 223 3.28 31.20 -5.21
C TYR A 223 3.91 31.99 -4.05
N LYS A 224 4.90 32.86 -4.33
CA LYS A 224 5.55 33.69 -3.29
C LYS A 224 4.55 34.55 -2.51
N LYS A 225 3.55 35.14 -3.20
CA LYS A 225 2.51 35.96 -2.54
C LYS A 225 1.66 35.12 -1.57
N ILE A 226 1.28 33.91 -1.97
CA ILE A 226 0.49 32.98 -1.15
C ILE A 226 1.31 32.52 0.07
N ALA A 227 2.55 32.07 -0.15
CA ALA A 227 3.47 31.68 0.92
C ALA A 227 3.65 32.79 1.96
N LYS A 228 3.82 34.04 1.50
CA LYS A 228 3.94 35.21 2.37
C LYS A 228 2.66 35.50 3.16
N LYS A 229 1.49 35.43 2.52
CA LYS A 229 0.18 35.60 3.17
C LYS A 229 -0.01 34.62 4.32
N TRP A 230 0.33 33.35 4.09
CA TRP A 230 0.18 32.26 5.05
C TRP A 230 1.35 32.10 6.03
N ARG A 231 2.44 32.86 5.86
CA ARG A 231 3.65 32.83 6.69
C ARG A 231 4.29 31.44 6.78
N ILE A 232 4.35 30.74 5.65
CA ILE A 232 4.89 29.39 5.51
C ILE A 232 5.88 29.32 4.34
N ASN A 233 6.70 28.27 4.33
CA ASN A 233 7.41 27.86 3.13
C ASN A 233 6.55 26.85 2.36
N LEU A 234 6.65 26.83 1.04
CA LEU A 234 5.95 25.84 0.21
C LEU A 234 6.98 24.93 -0.44
N ASN A 235 6.87 23.62 -0.21
CA ASN A 235 7.67 22.64 -0.94
C ASN A 235 6.88 22.16 -2.16
N ILE A 236 6.75 23.04 -3.14
CA ILE A 236 5.96 22.83 -4.35
C ILE A 236 6.74 23.35 -5.55
N ASP A 237 6.83 22.53 -6.61
CA ASP A 237 7.33 22.96 -7.91
C ASP A 237 6.20 23.69 -8.69
N VAL A 238 6.44 24.20 -9.90
CA VAL A 238 5.33 24.79 -10.68
C VAL A 238 4.37 23.67 -11.08
N VAL A 239 3.20 23.63 -10.46
CA VAL A 239 2.21 22.58 -10.72
C VAL A 239 1.24 23.03 -11.80
N ASN A 240 1.09 22.22 -12.84
CA ASN A 240 -0.01 22.37 -13.79
C ASN A 240 -1.29 21.87 -13.10
N ILE A 241 -2.16 22.80 -12.75
CA ILE A 241 -3.38 22.50 -11.98
C ILE A 241 -4.30 21.59 -12.77
N ASP A 242 -4.27 21.64 -14.10
CA ASP A 242 -5.12 20.83 -14.98
C ASP A 242 -4.68 19.36 -15.02
N GLU A 243 -3.40 19.06 -14.80
CA GLU A 243 -2.82 17.71 -14.83
C GLU A 243 -2.88 16.94 -13.50
N LEU A 244 -3.27 17.61 -12.41
CA LEU A 244 -3.47 16.99 -11.07
C LEU A 244 -4.71 16.10 -10.99
#